data_AF-A0A9X0R4K6-F1
#
_entry.id   AF-A0A9X0R4K6-F1
#
_cell.length_a   1.000
_cell.length_b   1.000
_cell.length_c   1.000
_cell.angle_alpha   90.00
_cell.angle_beta   90.00
_cell.angle_gamma   90.00
#
_symmetry.space_group_name_H-M   'P 1'
#
loop_
_entity.id
_entity.type
_entity.pdbx_description
1 polymer ?
#
loop_
_entity_poly.entity_id
_entity_poly.type
_entity_poly.pdbx_seq_one_letter_code
_entity_poly.pdbx_strand_id
1 'polypeptide(L)'
;MSAAPQEEEGQARQRSLRALDRLLAVSPPCTAQEAMEAMRCATALRNLLVARRRAGDASPALEARLACANGVVSLTWSDVVPVSGFRRERLEKARAALAALDRDAGGGSADG
;
A
#
# COMPACT_ATOMS: atom_id res chain seq x y z
N MET A 1 -16.30 19.02 -7.61
CA MET A 1 -15.98 17.90 -8.52
C MET A 1 -14.56 17.46 -8.17
N SER A 2 -14.22 16.32 -7.61
CA SER A 2 -14.92 15.06 -7.29
C SER A 2 -14.23 14.49 -6.03
N ALA A 3 -14.98 14.10 -4.98
CA ALA A 3 -14.43 13.42 -3.80
C ALA A 3 -14.13 11.92 -4.07
N ALA A 4 -14.74 11.39 -5.13
CA ALA A 4 -14.64 9.99 -5.55
C ALA A 4 -13.21 9.42 -5.66
N PRO A 5 -12.22 10.09 -6.31
CA PRO A 5 -10.90 9.51 -6.48
C PRO A 5 -10.07 9.47 -5.18
N GLN A 6 -10.33 10.38 -4.23
CA GLN A 6 -9.67 10.36 -2.92
C GLN A 6 -10.31 9.33 -1.97
N GLU A 7 -11.64 9.19 -2.02
CA GLU A 7 -12.35 8.14 -1.27
C GLU A 7 -12.01 6.74 -1.76
N GLU A 8 -11.95 6.51 -3.08
CA GLU A 8 -11.56 5.23 -3.67
C GLU A 8 -10.12 4.84 -3.29
N GLU A 9 -9.22 5.82 -3.28
CA GLU A 9 -7.83 5.63 -2.87
C GLU A 9 -7.73 5.29 -1.38
N GLY A 10 -8.44 6.03 -0.52
CA GLY A 10 -8.52 5.77 0.92
C GLY A 10 -9.04 4.36 1.22
N GLN A 11 -10.09 3.93 0.51
CA GLN A 11 -10.64 2.57 0.63
C GLN A 11 -9.65 1.49 0.15
N ALA A 12 -9.00 1.69 -0.99
CA ALA A 12 -8.02 0.75 -1.53
C ALA A 12 -6.80 0.61 -0.61
N ARG A 13 -6.36 1.72 0.00
CA ARG A 13 -5.30 1.75 1.00
C ARG A 13 -5.71 1.02 2.27
N GLN A 14 -6.90 1.27 2.81
CA GLN A 14 -7.35 0.62 4.03
C GLN A 14 -7.53 -0.89 3.85
N ARG A 15 -8.00 -1.34 2.69
CA ARG A 15 -8.04 -2.77 2.34
C ARG A 15 -6.65 -3.38 2.30
N SER A 16 -5.67 -2.69 1.71
CA SER A 16 -4.28 -3.13 1.65
C SER A 16 -3.65 -3.24 3.05
N LEU A 17 -3.89 -2.27 3.94
CA LEU A 17 -3.42 -2.32 5.33
C LEU A 17 -3.98 -3.54 6.07
N ARG A 18 -5.30 -3.76 5.99
CA ARG A 18 -5.94 -4.91 6.66
C ARG A 18 -5.41 -6.25 6.15
N ALA A 19 -5.10 -6.34 4.85
CA ALA A 19 -4.54 -7.55 4.28
C ALA A 19 -3.10 -7.80 4.76
N LEU A 20 -2.29 -6.74 4.89
CA LEU A 20 -0.95 -6.81 5.49
C LEU A 20 -1.00 -7.15 6.99
N ASP A 21 -1.96 -6.60 7.73
CA ASP A 21 -2.19 -6.93 9.15
C ASP A 21 -2.48 -8.43 9.33
N ARG A 22 -3.32 -9.01 8.47
CA ARG A 22 -3.60 -10.46 8.48
C ARG A 22 -2.37 -11.30 8.18
N LEU A 23 -1.54 -10.87 7.22
CA LEU A 23 -0.28 -11.54 6.90
C LEU A 23 0.74 -11.52 8.05
N LEU A 24 0.69 -10.48 8.90
CA LEU A 24 1.58 -10.28 10.03
C LEU A 24 1.08 -10.91 11.34
N ALA A 25 -0.17 -11.38 11.37
CA ALA A 25 -0.74 -12.04 12.54
C ALA A 25 0.04 -13.33 12.85
N VAL A 26 0.41 -13.51 14.13
CA VAL A 26 1.35 -14.55 14.58
C VAL A 26 0.75 -15.96 14.50
N SER A 27 -0.57 -16.09 14.45
CA SER A 27 -1.29 -17.35 14.18
C SER A 27 -2.76 -17.11 13.86
N PRO A 28 -3.40 -17.96 13.03
CA PRO A 28 -2.78 -19.07 12.26
C PRO A 28 -1.84 -18.56 11.16
N PRO A 29 -0.90 -19.39 10.67
CA PRO A 29 -0.04 -19.00 9.55
C PRO A 29 -0.89 -18.59 8.36
N CYS A 30 -0.59 -17.43 7.81
CA CYS A 30 -1.35 -16.84 6.72
C CYS A 30 -1.49 -17.83 5.54
N THR A 31 -2.71 -18.01 5.08
CA THR A 31 -3.02 -18.91 3.98
C THR A 31 -2.54 -18.32 2.65
N ALA A 32 -2.29 -19.18 1.66
CA ALA A 32 -1.98 -18.72 0.30
C ALA A 32 -3.09 -17.81 -0.26
N GLN A 33 -4.34 -18.03 0.15
CA GLN A 33 -5.49 -17.20 -0.26
C GLN A 33 -5.42 -15.78 0.29
N GLU A 34 -5.08 -15.60 1.55
CA GLU A 34 -4.91 -14.29 2.18
C GLU A 34 -3.70 -13.54 1.62
N ALA A 35 -2.61 -14.26 1.32
CA ALA A 35 -1.47 -13.70 0.60
C ALA A 35 -1.87 -13.19 -0.80
N MET A 36 -2.64 -13.99 -1.56
CA MET A 36 -3.18 -13.56 -2.85
C MET A 36 -4.15 -12.37 -2.72
N GLU A 37 -4.93 -12.29 -1.65
CA GLU A 37 -5.82 -11.16 -1.39
C GLU A 37 -5.03 -9.86 -1.13
N ALA A 38 -3.99 -9.92 -0.29
CA ALA A 38 -3.10 -8.79 -0.06
C ALA A 38 -2.41 -8.31 -1.35
N MET A 39 -1.97 -9.24 -2.21
CA MET A 39 -1.42 -8.93 -3.52
C MET A 39 -2.45 -8.20 -4.40
N ARG A 40 -3.69 -8.70 -4.46
CA ARG A 40 -4.76 -8.07 -5.23
C ARG A 40 -5.05 -6.65 -4.73
N CYS A 41 -5.11 -6.44 -3.42
CA CYS A 41 -5.32 -5.12 -2.84
C CYS A 41 -4.19 -4.14 -3.17
N ALA A 42 -2.93 -4.54 -2.99
CA ALA A 42 -1.78 -3.70 -3.28
C ALA A 42 -1.66 -3.36 -4.79
N THR A 43 -1.94 -4.34 -5.65
CA THR A 43 -1.95 -4.15 -7.11
C THR A 43 -3.08 -3.21 -7.55
N ALA A 44 -4.27 -3.34 -6.96
CA ALA A 44 -5.40 -2.45 -7.24
C ALA A 44 -5.08 -1.00 -6.85
N LEU A 45 -4.50 -0.77 -5.68
CA LEU A 45 -4.04 0.56 -5.26
C LEU A 45 -3.02 1.15 -6.24
N ARG A 46 -2.00 0.37 -6.63
CA ARG A 46 -1.01 0.81 -7.63
C ARG A 46 -1.68 1.18 -8.96
N ASN A 47 -2.60 0.35 -9.45
CA ASN A 47 -3.27 0.58 -10.72
C ASN A 47 -4.11 1.87 -10.70
N LEU A 48 -4.79 2.18 -9.58
CA LEU A 48 -5.51 3.45 -9.39
C LEU A 48 -4.56 4.64 -9.44
N LEU A 49 -3.43 4.57 -8.73
CA LEU A 49 -2.43 5.65 -8.72
C LEU A 49 -1.79 5.85 -10.11
N VAL A 50 -1.54 4.76 -10.85
CA VAL A 50 -1.03 4.82 -12.23
C VAL A 50 -2.06 5.44 -13.17
N ALA A 51 -3.34 5.12 -13.00
CA ALA A 51 -4.42 5.72 -13.79
C ALA A 51 -4.50 7.23 -13.54
N ARG A 52 -4.37 7.68 -12.28
CA ARG A 52 -4.29 9.11 -11.94
C ARG A 52 -3.10 9.81 -12.59
N ARG A 53 -1.92 9.17 -12.57
CA ARG A 53 -0.73 9.70 -13.24
C ARG A 53 -0.93 9.84 -14.75
N ARG A 54 -1.54 8.83 -15.38
CA ARG A 54 -1.87 8.86 -16.82
C ARG A 54 -2.93 9.92 -17.16
N ALA A 55 -3.81 10.24 -16.22
CA ALA A 55 -4.77 11.33 -16.35
C ALA A 55 -4.14 12.73 -16.17
N GLY A 56 -2.83 12.82 -15.96
CA GLY A 56 -2.07 14.08 -15.91
C GLY A 56 -1.77 14.60 -14.50
N ASP A 57 -2.14 13.86 -13.44
CA ASP A 57 -1.73 14.20 -12.08
C ASP A 57 -0.23 13.87 -11.91
N ALA A 58 0.60 14.90 -11.85
CA ALA A 58 2.05 14.78 -11.64
C ALA A 58 2.48 15.31 -10.26
N SER A 59 1.56 15.34 -9.29
CA SER A 59 1.87 15.86 -7.97
C SER A 59 2.98 15.04 -7.29
N PRO A 60 3.94 15.69 -6.60
CA PRO A 60 4.98 14.98 -5.84
C PRO A 60 4.39 13.97 -4.83
N ALA A 61 3.23 14.31 -4.26
CA ALA A 61 2.48 13.42 -3.38
C ALA A 61 1.98 12.16 -4.08
N LEU A 62 1.55 12.24 -5.35
CA LEU A 62 1.15 11.05 -6.12
C LEU A 62 2.37 10.18 -6.44
N GLU A 63 3.49 10.79 -6.83
CA GLU A 63 4.73 10.06 -7.11
C GLU A 63 5.26 9.33 -5.86
N ALA A 64 5.21 9.96 -4.69
CA ALA A 64 5.55 9.32 -3.42
C ALA A 64 4.63 8.14 -3.08
N ARG A 65 3.31 8.29 -3.29
CA ARG A 65 2.32 7.21 -3.13
C ARG A 65 2.56 6.06 -4.12
N LEU A 66 2.90 6.36 -5.37
CA LEU A 66 3.26 5.37 -6.39
C LEU A 66 4.53 4.60 -6.04
N ALA A 67 5.58 5.31 -5.62
CA ALA A 67 6.83 4.70 -5.18
C ALA A 67 6.60 3.78 -3.97
N CYS A 68 5.77 4.21 -3.01
CA CYS A 68 5.38 3.39 -1.87
C CYS A 68 4.61 2.13 -2.31
N ALA A 69 3.58 2.26 -3.16
CA ALA A 69 2.80 1.12 -3.63
C ALA A 69 3.68 0.11 -4.41
N ASN A 70 4.61 0.60 -5.23
CA ASN A 70 5.58 -0.24 -5.92
C ASN A 70 6.54 -0.93 -4.94
N GLY A 71 7.02 -0.22 -3.92
CA GLY A 71 7.84 -0.78 -2.85
C GLY A 71 7.12 -1.91 -2.12
N VAL A 72 5.86 -1.72 -1.75
CA VAL A 72 5.03 -2.75 -1.09
C VAL A 72 4.87 -3.99 -1.97
N VAL A 73 4.56 -3.83 -3.26
CA VAL A 73 4.45 -4.97 -4.19
C VAL A 73 5.78 -5.71 -4.33
N SER A 74 6.89 -4.98 -4.52
CA SER A 74 8.23 -5.55 -4.70
C SER A 74 8.76 -6.26 -3.45
N LEU A 75 8.56 -5.67 -2.27
CA LEU A 75 9.05 -6.22 -1.00
C LEU A 75 8.32 -7.51 -0.60
N THR A 76 7.07 -7.65 -1.02
CA THR A 76 6.21 -8.73 -0.54
C THR A 76 6.28 -9.99 -1.42
N TRP A 77 6.72 -9.88 -2.70
CA TRP A 77 6.65 -10.98 -3.67
C TRP A 77 7.92 -11.30 -4.46
N SER A 78 9.11 -11.02 -3.95
CA SER A 78 10.37 -11.40 -4.62
C SER A 78 10.70 -12.91 -4.61
N ASP A 79 9.84 -13.79 -4.06
CA ASP A 79 10.00 -15.24 -4.20
C ASP A 79 8.68 -15.97 -3.89
N VAL A 80 8.41 -17.09 -4.58
CA VAL A 80 7.19 -17.90 -4.42
C VAL A 80 7.23 -18.60 -3.04
N VAL A 81 6.39 -18.14 -2.11
CA VAL A 81 5.97 -18.71 -0.78
C VAL A 81 6.81 -19.90 -0.25
N PRO A 82 7.49 -19.80 0.93
CA PRO A 82 6.85 -19.57 2.23
C PRO A 82 7.46 -18.43 3.07
N VAL A 83 6.66 -17.99 4.05
CA VAL A 83 6.93 -16.84 4.93
C VAL A 83 7.81 -17.28 6.11
N SER A 84 9.11 -17.42 5.89
CA SER A 84 10.10 -17.53 6.98
C SER A 84 10.70 -16.15 7.30
N GLY A 85 10.90 -15.89 8.61
CA GLY A 85 11.53 -14.73 9.28
C GLY A 85 11.74 -13.42 8.48
N PHE A 86 12.59 -13.47 7.47
CA PHE A 86 13.00 -12.34 6.62
C PHE A 86 11.83 -11.63 5.89
N ARG A 87 10.73 -12.33 5.61
CA ARG A 87 9.54 -11.69 4.99
C ARG A 87 8.71 -10.86 5.97
N ARG A 88 8.71 -11.20 7.26
CA ARG A 88 7.93 -10.47 8.25
C ARG A 88 8.41 -9.04 8.39
N GLU A 89 9.72 -8.83 8.46
CA GLU A 89 10.31 -7.49 8.53
C GLU A 89 9.99 -6.65 7.27
N ARG A 90 9.98 -7.28 6.09
CA ARG A 90 9.59 -6.62 4.84
C ARG A 90 8.10 -6.25 4.82
N LEU A 91 7.23 -7.13 5.29
CA LEU A 91 5.79 -6.89 5.44
C LEU A 91 5.52 -5.77 6.47
N GLU A 92 6.25 -5.74 7.58
CA GLU A 92 6.18 -4.68 8.59
C GLU A 92 6.60 -3.33 8.00
N LYS A 93 7.71 -3.28 7.25
CA LYS A 93 8.16 -2.09 6.52
C LYS A 93 7.15 -1.62 5.47
N ALA A 94 6.61 -2.55 4.68
CA ALA A 94 5.60 -2.26 3.67
C ALA A 94 4.32 -1.67 4.30
N ARG A 95 3.86 -2.27 5.40
CA ARG A 95 2.73 -1.77 6.19
C ARG A 95 3.01 -0.38 6.76
N ALA A 96 4.17 -0.15 7.36
CA ALA A 96 4.55 1.13 7.94
C ALA A 96 4.60 2.24 6.87
N ALA A 97 5.16 1.94 5.70
CA ALA A 97 5.20 2.87 4.57
C ALA A 97 3.78 3.20 4.08
N LEU A 98 2.91 2.19 3.94
CA LEU A 98 1.52 2.41 3.52
C LEU A 98 0.74 3.22 4.56
N ALA A 99 0.97 2.97 5.85
CA ALA A 99 0.36 3.72 6.95
C ALA A 99 0.82 5.20 6.98
N ALA A 100 2.05 5.49 6.57
CA ALA A 100 2.57 6.85 6.56
C ALA A 100 1.95 7.76 5.47
N LEU A 101 1.33 7.20 4.43
CA LEU A 101 0.77 7.98 3.31
C LEU A 101 -0.34 8.99 3.70
N ASP A 102 -0.94 8.88 4.88
CA ASP A 102 -1.90 9.89 5.38
C ASP A 102 -1.23 11.11 6.01
N ARG A 103 -0.04 10.95 6.61
CA ARG A 103 0.57 12.04 7.39
C ARG A 103 1.09 13.17 6.50
N ASP A 104 1.44 12.88 5.25
CA ASP A 104 1.88 13.89 4.28
C ASP A 104 0.72 14.60 3.56
N ALA A 105 -0.53 14.13 3.70
CA ALA A 105 -1.69 14.82 3.13
C ALA A 105 -2.17 16.02 3.99
N GLY A 106 -1.61 16.19 5.19
CA GLY A 106 -1.93 17.29 6.12
C GLY A 106 -0.76 18.22 6.46
N GLY A 107 0.40 18.07 5.82
CA GLY A 107 1.64 18.78 6.16
C GLY A 107 1.97 19.95 5.24
N GLY A 108 0.99 20.79 4.93
CA GLY A 108 1.21 22.04 4.20
C GLY A 108 0.55 23.20 4.95
N SER A 109 1.17 23.62 6.06
CA SER A 109 1.14 24.98 6.62
C SER A 109 1.55 24.97 8.09
N ALA A 110 2.76 25.46 8.35
CA ALA A 110 3.20 26.17 9.56
C ALA A 110 4.56 26.82 9.17
N ASP A 111 4.56 27.99 8.54
CA ASP A 111 4.55 29.33 9.14
C ASP A 111 5.95 29.76 9.62
N GLY A 112 6.38 30.97 9.21
CA GLY A 112 7.56 31.71 9.70
C GLY A 112 8.83 31.64 8.87
#